data_AF-A0A0K2JDS5-F1
#
_entry.id   AF-A0A0K2JDS5-F1
#
_cell.length_a   1.000
_cell.length_b   1.000
_cell.length_c   1.000
_cell.angle_alpha   90.00
_cell.angle_beta   90.00
_cell.angle_gamma   90.00
#
_symmetry.space_group_name_H-M   'P 1'
#
loop_
_entity.id
_entity.type
_entity.pdbx_description
1 polymer ?
#
loop_
_entity_poly.entity_id
_entity_poly.type
_entity_poly.pdbx_seq_one_letter_code
_entity_poly.pdbx_strand_id
1 'polypeptide(L)'
;MAKEYNIPNFSVMTKYDLVNAVLIEKGKEIGKTYGYGKLDIMGEGSFGFLRNTTIGPDVYVSISQIKRFFLRNEDIVFGELRVPIGTERNYGILKVLLVNGDLPDKSLERPFFDDLIPSYPDKKINLGSGELSSRIIDLISPIGKGQRGLIVAPPKAGKTVLLSTLANDIIKYNPEIDVWILLIDERPEEVTDIKENVKEAEVYAATFDENPNVHTQVTENVLEMAKREVERGKDILILMDSLTRLARSYNITIPSSGKLISGGIDPNALYYPKRFLGAARNIKNGGSLTIIATALIETGSKMDDVIFEEFKGTGNMEIILSRALEQLRIFPAMDVLKSGTRREELLISRDKLEKIWRLRRELNQMSEVEGVKRLIELIKSYKSNEELLEDLYSKSSSK
;
A
#
# COMPACT_ATOMS: atom_id res chain seq x y z
N MET A 1 -6.26 30.06 -12.36
CA MET A 1 -5.78 30.15 -10.96
C MET A 1 -4.32 29.76 -10.76
N ALA A 2 -3.88 28.49 -10.80
CA ALA A 2 -2.47 28.18 -10.50
C ALA A 2 -1.43 28.93 -11.36
N LYS A 3 -1.72 29.07 -12.67
CA LYS A 3 -0.94 29.90 -13.60
C LYS A 3 -1.00 31.40 -13.27
N GLU A 4 -2.15 31.90 -12.80
CA GLU A 4 -2.33 33.32 -12.43
C GLU A 4 -1.52 33.67 -11.18
N TYR A 5 -1.41 32.73 -10.23
CA TYR A 5 -0.67 32.89 -8.98
C TYR A 5 0.81 32.46 -9.08
N ASN A 6 1.32 32.21 -10.29
CA ASN A 6 2.72 31.83 -10.55
C ASN A 6 3.24 30.66 -9.68
N ILE A 7 2.39 29.67 -9.38
CA ILE A 7 2.80 28.50 -8.60
C ILE A 7 3.79 27.67 -9.42
N PRO A 8 5.04 27.45 -8.97
CA PRO A 8 6.02 26.67 -9.73
C PRO A 8 5.62 25.19 -9.74
N ASN A 9 5.94 24.48 -10.84
CA ASN A 9 5.70 23.03 -10.98
C ASN A 9 4.26 22.58 -10.71
N PHE A 10 3.27 23.46 -10.90
CA PHE A 10 1.86 23.16 -10.60
C PHE A 10 1.28 21.94 -11.35
N SER A 11 1.90 21.54 -12.47
CA SER A 11 1.46 20.40 -13.29
C SER A 11 1.76 19.03 -12.69
N VAL A 12 2.67 18.94 -11.72
CA VAL A 12 3.06 17.68 -11.06
C VAL A 12 2.58 17.62 -9.60
N MET A 13 1.93 18.67 -9.11
CA MET A 13 1.39 18.70 -7.76
C MET A 13 0.11 17.86 -7.65
N THR A 14 -0.09 17.22 -6.50
CA THR A 14 -1.39 16.66 -6.17
C THR A 14 -2.44 17.78 -6.14
N LYS A 15 -3.71 17.44 -6.35
CA LYS A 15 -4.79 18.43 -6.24
C LYS A 15 -4.79 19.13 -4.87
N TYR A 16 -4.43 18.41 -3.81
CA TYR A 16 -4.35 18.93 -2.45
C TYR A 16 -3.23 19.98 -2.30
N ASP A 17 -2.01 19.63 -2.71
CA ASP A 17 -0.87 20.55 -2.65
C ASP A 17 -1.10 21.77 -3.51
N LEU A 18 -1.71 21.58 -4.69
CA LEU A 18 -2.03 22.67 -5.60
C LEU A 18 -3.04 23.65 -5.01
N VAL A 19 -4.13 23.14 -4.42
CA VAL A 19 -5.14 23.98 -3.75
C VAL A 19 -4.50 24.77 -2.62
N ASN A 20 -3.71 24.10 -1.78
CA ASN A 20 -3.05 24.77 -0.66
C ASN A 20 -2.03 25.82 -1.12
N ALA A 21 -1.23 25.53 -2.14
CA ALA A 21 -0.26 26.47 -2.69
C ALA A 21 -0.93 27.74 -3.20
N VAL A 22 -2.05 27.61 -3.92
CA VAL A 22 -2.86 28.76 -4.37
C VAL A 22 -3.42 29.55 -3.19
N LEU A 23 -3.91 28.87 -2.15
CA LEU A 23 -4.44 29.54 -0.96
C LEU A 23 -3.34 30.31 -0.19
N ILE A 24 -2.12 29.79 -0.14
CA ILE A 24 -0.97 30.48 0.47
C ILE A 24 -0.68 31.80 -0.24
N GLU A 25 -0.60 31.81 -1.58
CA GLU A 25 -0.35 33.05 -2.33
C GLU A 25 -1.50 34.06 -2.17
N LYS A 26 -2.75 33.60 -2.17
CA LYS A 26 -3.90 34.46 -1.87
C LYS A 26 -3.85 35.09 -0.47
N GLY A 27 -3.32 34.37 0.51
CA GLY A 27 -3.14 34.90 1.87
C GLY A 27 -2.22 36.11 1.93
N LYS A 28 -1.13 36.08 1.15
CA LYS A 28 -0.17 37.18 1.10
C LYS A 28 -0.81 38.49 0.61
N GLU A 29 -1.74 38.41 -0.35
CA GLU A 29 -2.47 39.59 -0.87
C GLU A 29 -3.30 40.30 0.21
N ILE A 30 -3.77 39.56 1.22
CA ILE A 30 -4.59 40.08 2.32
C ILE A 30 -3.82 40.19 3.65
N GLY A 31 -2.48 40.12 3.60
CA GLY A 31 -1.61 40.25 4.77
C GLY A 31 -1.68 39.08 5.75
N LYS A 32 -2.15 37.90 5.31
CA LYS A 32 -2.26 36.69 6.12
C LYS A 32 -1.20 35.68 5.76
N THR A 33 -0.67 35.00 6.77
CA THR A 33 0.23 33.85 6.58
C THR A 33 -0.60 32.58 6.67
N TYR A 34 -0.60 31.77 5.62
CA TYR A 34 -1.19 30.44 5.62
C TYR A 34 -0.09 29.37 5.56
N GLY A 35 -0.41 28.19 6.05
CA GLY A 35 0.43 27.01 5.87
C GLY A 35 -0.35 25.73 6.10
N TYR A 36 0.24 24.63 5.67
CA TYR A 36 -0.24 23.29 5.99
C TYR A 36 0.90 22.36 6.33
N GLY A 37 0.55 21.24 6.96
CA GLY A 37 1.44 20.13 7.24
C GLY A 37 0.67 18.95 7.85
N LYS A 38 1.36 17.83 8.07
CA LYS A 38 0.78 16.62 8.67
C LYS A 38 0.83 16.71 10.20
N LEU A 39 -0.29 16.45 10.87
CA LEU A 39 -0.39 16.56 12.32
C LEU A 39 0.29 15.37 13.02
N ASP A 40 1.21 15.69 13.92
CA ASP A 40 1.84 14.78 14.87
C ASP A 40 1.46 15.22 16.29
N ILE A 41 0.56 14.47 16.93
CA ILE A 41 0.05 14.70 18.28
C ILE A 41 1.01 14.08 19.29
N MET A 42 1.48 14.90 20.23
CA MET A 42 2.50 14.54 21.20
C MET A 42 1.98 14.62 22.65
N GLY A 43 2.80 14.12 23.58
CA GLY A 43 2.57 14.26 25.02
C GLY A 43 1.20 13.73 25.47
N GLU A 44 0.85 12.53 25.03
CA GLU A 44 -0.45 11.88 25.33
C GLU A 44 -1.69 12.69 24.89
N GLY A 45 -1.56 13.50 23.84
CA GLY A 45 -2.68 14.32 23.34
C GLY A 45 -2.74 15.72 23.92
N SER A 46 -1.68 16.17 24.61
CA SER A 46 -1.62 17.51 25.22
C SER A 46 -1.34 18.65 24.24
N PHE A 47 -0.74 18.36 23.08
CA PHE A 47 -0.51 19.30 21.98
C PHE A 47 -0.09 18.53 20.72
N GLY A 48 0.07 19.23 19.59
CA GLY A 48 0.65 18.64 18.38
C GLY A 48 1.48 19.63 17.58
N PHE A 49 2.19 19.10 16.59
CA PHE A 49 2.91 19.89 15.60
C PHE A 49 2.52 19.44 14.20
N LEU A 50 2.32 20.40 13.29
CA LEU A 50 2.31 20.09 11.87
C LEU A 50 3.76 19.92 11.43
N ARG A 51 4.08 18.75 10.86
CA ARG A 51 5.36 18.39 10.26
C ARG A 51 5.34 18.62 8.76
N ASN A 52 6.53 18.68 8.15
CA ASN A 52 6.72 18.87 6.70
C ASN A 52 5.92 20.06 6.17
N THR A 53 6.00 21.18 6.89
CA THR A 53 5.14 22.32 6.60
C THR A 53 5.61 23.10 5.39
N THR A 54 4.69 23.81 4.74
CA THR A 54 5.04 24.70 3.62
C THR A 54 5.95 25.86 3.98
N ILE A 55 6.08 26.18 5.27
CA ILE A 55 6.95 27.26 5.73
C ILE A 55 8.33 26.76 6.11
N GLY A 56 8.54 25.44 6.21
CA GLY A 56 9.77 24.81 6.69
C GLY A 56 9.68 24.41 8.17
N PRO A 57 9.62 25.35 9.12
CA PRO A 57 9.49 25.04 10.54
C PRO A 57 8.19 24.34 10.91
N ASP A 58 8.23 23.53 11.95
CA ASP A 58 7.04 22.92 12.53
C ASP A 58 6.06 23.99 13.06
N VAL A 59 4.77 23.73 12.88
CA VAL A 59 3.70 24.64 13.33
C VAL A 59 2.97 24.02 14.52
N TYR A 60 2.94 24.73 15.64
CA TYR A 60 2.24 24.32 16.84
C TYR A 60 0.71 24.26 16.63
N VAL A 61 0.10 23.19 17.14
CA VAL A 61 -1.34 22.99 17.21
C VAL A 61 -1.75 22.76 18.66
N SER A 62 -2.66 23.60 19.15
CA SER A 62 -3.13 23.53 20.54
C SER A 62 -4.10 22.35 20.76
N ILE A 63 -4.15 21.84 21.99
CA ILE A 63 -5.12 20.82 22.40
C ILE A 63 -6.57 21.24 22.14
N SER A 64 -6.89 22.54 22.28
CA SER A 64 -8.23 23.04 22.04
C SER A 64 -8.62 22.91 20.57
N GLN A 65 -7.69 23.15 19.64
CA GLN A 65 -7.91 22.94 18.21
C GLN A 65 -8.01 21.46 17.86
N ILE A 66 -7.11 20.63 18.41
CA ILE A 66 -7.14 19.17 18.22
C ILE A 66 -8.49 18.61 18.66
N LYS A 67 -8.97 18.97 19.85
CA LYS A 67 -10.27 18.52 20.37
C LYS A 67 -11.44 19.12 19.60
N ARG A 68 -11.41 20.42 19.29
CA ARG A 68 -12.51 21.12 18.61
C ARG A 68 -12.80 20.56 17.24
N PHE A 69 -11.77 20.21 16.47
CA PHE A 69 -11.92 19.69 15.11
C PHE A 69 -11.68 18.18 15.02
N PHE A 70 -11.63 17.50 16.17
CA PHE A 70 -11.43 16.04 16.25
C PHE A 70 -10.26 15.55 15.39
N LEU A 71 -9.15 16.30 15.47
CA LEU A 71 -7.95 16.02 14.68
C LEU A 71 -7.26 14.77 15.21
N ARG A 72 -6.69 13.98 14.31
CA ARG A 72 -5.96 12.74 14.57
C ARG A 72 -4.58 12.81 13.93
N ASN A 73 -3.67 11.95 14.39
CA ASN A 73 -2.35 11.80 13.76
C ASN A 73 -2.50 11.58 12.25
N GLU A 74 -1.57 12.18 11.50
CA GLU A 74 -1.50 12.19 10.04
C GLU A 74 -2.61 13.00 9.33
N ASP A 75 -3.49 13.67 10.07
CA ASP A 75 -4.39 14.66 9.44
C ASP A 75 -3.59 15.80 8.83
N ILE A 76 -3.88 16.14 7.58
CA ILE A 76 -3.29 17.29 6.92
C ILE A 76 -4.12 18.54 7.22
N VAL A 77 -3.55 19.43 8.01
CA VAL A 77 -4.26 20.62 8.51
C VAL A 77 -3.77 21.83 7.74
N PHE A 78 -4.69 22.54 7.09
CA PHE A 78 -4.42 23.83 6.45
C PHE A 78 -5.05 24.94 7.30
N GLY A 79 -4.29 25.99 7.59
CA GLY A 79 -4.77 27.06 8.46
C GLY A 79 -4.01 28.38 8.36
N GLU A 80 -4.63 29.41 8.94
CA GLU A 80 -4.01 30.70 9.21
C GLU A 80 -2.98 30.53 10.32
N LEU A 81 -1.75 31.00 10.08
CA LEU A 81 -0.64 30.95 11.01
C LEU A 81 -0.53 32.27 11.77
N ARG A 82 -0.17 32.18 13.05
CA ARG A 82 0.32 33.29 13.85
C ARG A 82 1.80 33.13 14.12
N VAL A 83 2.50 34.26 14.21
CA VAL A 83 3.86 34.31 14.70
C VAL A 83 3.94 33.84 16.16
N PRO A 84 5.10 33.33 16.60
CA PRO A 84 5.30 32.96 18.01
C PRO A 84 5.07 34.16 18.93
N ILE A 85 4.42 33.95 20.08
CA ILE A 85 4.15 34.99 21.07
C ILE A 85 4.97 34.72 22.34
N GLY A 86 5.62 35.76 22.88
CA GLY A 86 6.35 35.67 24.14
C GLY A 86 7.59 34.76 24.04
N THR A 87 7.55 33.62 24.74
CA THR A 87 8.65 32.64 24.79
C THR A 87 8.50 31.50 23.78
N GLU A 88 7.40 31.48 23.00
CA GLU A 88 7.20 30.48 21.95
C GLU A 88 8.27 30.64 20.84
N ARG A 89 8.73 29.52 20.30
CA ARG A 89 9.72 29.49 19.19
C ARG A 89 9.10 29.15 17.84
N ASN A 90 7.94 28.50 17.84
CA ASN A 90 7.30 27.97 16.64
C ASN A 90 6.09 28.83 16.25
N TYR A 91 5.79 28.90 14.96
CA TYR A 91 4.51 29.41 14.48
C TYR A 91 3.38 28.58 15.09
N GLY A 92 2.20 29.17 15.26
CA GLY A 92 1.02 28.45 15.73
C GLY A 92 -0.12 28.53 14.72
N ILE A 93 -0.99 27.53 14.68
CA ILE A 93 -2.27 27.67 13.98
C ILE A 93 -3.11 28.71 14.74
N LEU A 94 -3.48 29.80 14.08
CA LEU A 94 -4.47 30.77 14.55
C LEU A 94 -5.89 30.25 14.26
N LYS A 95 -6.12 29.79 13.03
CA LYS A 95 -7.42 29.29 12.58
C LYS A 95 -7.26 28.10 11.63
N VAL A 96 -7.87 26.97 11.98
CA VAL A 96 -7.99 25.82 11.07
C VAL A 96 -9.01 26.18 10.00
N LEU A 97 -8.62 26.02 8.73
CA LEU A 97 -9.44 26.35 7.57
C LEU A 97 -9.85 25.11 6.78
N LEU A 98 -8.97 24.11 6.67
CA LEU A 98 -9.29 22.81 6.09
C LEU A 98 -8.62 21.69 6.88
N VAL A 99 -9.28 20.54 6.93
CA VAL A 99 -8.73 19.28 7.46
C VAL A 99 -8.85 18.24 6.35
N ASN A 100 -7.73 17.68 5.92
CA ASN A 100 -7.64 16.76 4.77
C ASN A 100 -8.27 17.31 3.49
N GLY A 101 -8.27 18.63 3.31
CA GLY A 101 -8.81 19.30 2.12
C GLY A 101 -10.33 19.55 2.15
N ASP A 102 -11.00 19.22 3.25
CA ASP A 102 -12.41 19.50 3.48
C ASP A 102 -12.61 20.53 4.61
N LEU A 103 -13.84 21.05 4.73
CA LEU A 103 -14.18 21.98 5.80
C LEU A 103 -14.00 21.32 7.18
N PRO A 104 -13.50 22.05 8.20
CA PRO A 104 -13.19 21.48 9.51
C PRO A 104 -14.40 20.90 10.24
N ASP A 105 -15.61 21.35 9.93
CA ASP A 105 -16.82 20.81 10.56
C ASP A 105 -17.09 19.36 10.11
N LYS A 106 -16.65 18.96 8.91
CA LYS A 106 -16.82 17.59 8.41
C LYS A 106 -15.93 16.59 9.14
N SER A 107 -14.83 17.00 9.75
CA SER A 107 -13.96 16.06 10.48
C SER A 107 -14.64 15.51 11.74
N LEU A 108 -15.67 16.19 12.25
CA LEU A 108 -16.51 15.72 13.36
C LEU A 108 -17.40 14.52 12.98
N GLU A 109 -17.78 14.42 11.71
CA GLU A 109 -18.65 13.36 11.18
C GLU A 109 -17.86 12.18 10.59
N ARG A 110 -16.52 12.29 10.55
CA ARG A 110 -15.65 11.29 9.95
C ARG A 110 -15.61 10.04 10.84
N PRO A 111 -15.94 8.85 10.31
CA PRO A 111 -15.87 7.62 11.08
C PRO A 111 -14.42 7.27 11.48
N PHE A 112 -14.28 6.42 12.49
CA PHE A 112 -13.00 5.74 12.74
C PHE A 112 -12.87 4.54 11.81
N PHE A 113 -11.67 4.32 11.29
CA PHE A 113 -11.36 3.18 10.45
C PHE A 113 -11.77 1.85 11.08
N ASP A 114 -11.58 1.72 12.40
CA ASP A 114 -11.93 0.49 13.14
C ASP A 114 -13.44 0.30 13.33
N ASP A 115 -14.24 1.37 13.20
CA ASP A 115 -15.71 1.32 13.24
C ASP A 115 -16.33 1.02 11.86
N LEU A 116 -15.53 1.11 10.79
CA LEU A 116 -16.00 0.81 9.44
C LEU A 116 -16.28 -0.68 9.27
N ILE A 117 -17.37 -1.01 8.58
CA ILE A 117 -17.81 -2.40 8.39
C ILE A 117 -16.91 -3.09 7.35
N PRO A 118 -16.06 -4.07 7.74
CA PRO A 118 -15.24 -4.81 6.80
C PRO A 118 -16.09 -5.74 5.94
N SER A 119 -15.75 -5.85 4.66
CA SER A 119 -16.30 -6.83 3.73
C SER A 119 -15.19 -7.59 3.01
N TYR A 120 -15.56 -8.69 2.35
CA TYR A 120 -14.67 -9.32 1.38
C TYR A 120 -14.47 -8.37 0.18
N PRO A 121 -13.30 -8.44 -0.50
CA PRO A 121 -13.14 -7.82 -1.79
C PRO A 121 -14.19 -8.33 -2.77
N ASP A 122 -14.95 -7.42 -3.37
CA ASP A 122 -16.03 -7.67 -4.33
C ASP A 122 -15.87 -6.90 -5.64
N LYS A 123 -14.83 -6.05 -5.73
CA LYS A 123 -14.41 -5.35 -6.93
C LYS A 123 -12.99 -5.75 -7.28
N LYS A 124 -12.81 -6.37 -8.43
CA LYS A 124 -11.50 -6.75 -8.96
C LYS A 124 -10.71 -5.50 -9.37
N ILE A 125 -9.42 -5.44 -9.03
CA ILE A 125 -8.48 -4.46 -9.57
C ILE A 125 -8.14 -4.89 -10.99
N ASN A 126 -8.27 -3.96 -11.95
CA ASN A 126 -8.05 -4.24 -13.34
C ASN A 126 -6.55 -4.23 -13.66
N LEU A 127 -6.02 -5.33 -14.18
CA LEU A 127 -4.63 -5.41 -14.64
C LEU A 127 -4.52 -5.29 -16.18
N GLY A 128 -5.65 -5.16 -16.88
CA GLY A 128 -5.77 -4.95 -18.31
C GLY A 128 -4.98 -5.94 -19.17
N SER A 129 -4.56 -5.49 -20.35
CA SER A 129 -3.49 -6.13 -21.14
C SER A 129 -2.13 -5.62 -20.64
N GLY A 130 -1.91 -5.68 -19.33
CA GLY A 130 -0.64 -5.30 -18.71
C GLY A 130 0.51 -6.23 -19.11
N GLU A 131 1.61 -6.11 -18.38
CA GLU A 131 2.77 -6.96 -18.57
C GLU A 131 2.45 -8.44 -18.29
N LEU A 132 3.35 -9.32 -18.74
CA LEU A 132 3.17 -10.78 -18.63
C LEU A 132 2.87 -11.23 -17.20
N SER A 133 3.53 -10.66 -16.20
CA SER A 133 3.29 -10.98 -14.78
C SER A 133 1.90 -10.58 -14.32
N SER A 134 1.46 -9.37 -14.64
CA SER A 134 0.12 -8.87 -14.31
C SER A 134 -0.97 -9.71 -14.95
N ARG A 135 -0.78 -10.13 -16.21
CA ARG A 135 -1.72 -11.04 -16.89
C ARG A 135 -1.78 -12.44 -16.25
N ILE A 136 -0.66 -12.97 -15.76
CA ILE A 136 -0.64 -14.24 -15.01
C ILE A 136 -1.36 -14.07 -13.67
N ILE A 137 -1.08 -12.99 -12.93
CA ILE A 137 -1.77 -12.68 -11.66
C ILE A 137 -3.28 -12.57 -11.89
N ASP A 138 -3.71 -11.88 -12.93
CA ASP A 138 -5.13 -11.67 -13.24
C ASP A 138 -5.92 -12.97 -13.46
N LEU A 139 -5.24 -14.01 -13.97
CA LEU A 139 -5.80 -15.35 -14.20
C LEU A 139 -5.68 -16.26 -12.97
N ILE A 140 -4.58 -16.18 -12.23
CA ILE A 140 -4.23 -17.18 -11.20
C ILE A 140 -4.53 -16.67 -9.80
N SER A 141 -4.22 -15.42 -9.48
CA SER A 141 -4.38 -14.83 -8.15
C SER A 141 -5.03 -13.45 -8.28
N PRO A 142 -6.31 -13.36 -8.68
CA PRO A 142 -6.97 -12.09 -8.93
C PRO A 142 -6.97 -11.20 -7.68
N ILE A 143 -6.64 -9.92 -7.86
CA ILE A 143 -6.55 -8.95 -6.77
C ILE A 143 -7.86 -8.17 -6.69
N GLY A 144 -8.45 -8.07 -5.50
CA GLY A 144 -9.61 -7.21 -5.25
C GLY A 144 -9.25 -5.94 -4.46
N LYS A 145 -10.12 -4.94 -4.52
CA LYS A 145 -10.09 -3.77 -3.64
C LYS A 145 -10.30 -4.23 -2.19
N GLY A 146 -9.30 -4.01 -1.34
CA GLY A 146 -9.28 -4.52 0.04
C GLY A 146 -8.56 -5.85 0.25
N GLN A 147 -7.81 -6.34 -0.75
CA GLN A 147 -7.08 -7.62 -0.65
C GLN A 147 -5.95 -7.55 0.40
N ARG A 148 -5.73 -8.68 1.09
CA ARG A 148 -4.54 -8.96 1.92
C ARG A 148 -3.66 -9.96 1.19
N GLY A 149 -2.80 -9.47 0.32
CA GLY A 149 -1.94 -10.27 -0.54
C GLY A 149 -0.55 -10.51 0.05
N LEU A 150 -0.01 -11.70 -0.19
CA LEU A 150 1.38 -12.04 0.08
C LEU A 150 2.08 -12.46 -1.21
N ILE A 151 3.20 -11.82 -1.53
CA ILE A 151 4.15 -12.29 -2.54
C ILE A 151 5.24 -13.05 -1.80
N VAL A 152 5.14 -14.37 -1.83
CA VAL A 152 6.05 -15.28 -1.13
C VAL A 152 7.20 -15.60 -2.07
N ALA A 153 8.40 -15.16 -1.74
CA ALA A 153 9.52 -15.21 -2.67
C ALA A 153 10.83 -15.61 -1.98
N PRO A 154 11.62 -16.51 -2.56
CA PRO A 154 13.00 -16.66 -2.17
C PRO A 154 13.82 -15.46 -2.62
N PRO A 155 15.01 -15.22 -2.01
CA PRO A 155 15.93 -14.21 -2.49
C PRO A 155 16.22 -14.38 -3.98
N LYS A 156 16.33 -13.25 -4.71
CA LYS A 156 16.60 -13.18 -6.16
C LYS A 156 15.51 -13.69 -7.10
N ALA A 157 14.33 -14.08 -6.61
CA ALA A 157 13.22 -14.55 -7.46
C ALA A 157 12.52 -13.48 -8.32
N GLY A 158 13.01 -12.24 -8.32
CA GLY A 158 12.41 -11.13 -9.08
C GLY A 158 11.29 -10.37 -8.36
N LYS A 159 11.26 -10.37 -7.01
CA LYS A 159 10.26 -9.66 -6.19
C LYS A 159 10.11 -8.18 -6.57
N THR A 160 11.22 -7.49 -6.75
CA THR A 160 11.26 -6.03 -6.99
C THR A 160 10.67 -5.71 -8.35
N VAL A 161 11.07 -6.46 -9.39
CA VAL A 161 10.52 -6.32 -10.74
C VAL A 161 9.01 -6.59 -10.73
N LEU A 162 8.56 -7.65 -10.04
CA LEU A 162 7.15 -7.97 -9.94
C LEU A 162 6.34 -6.85 -9.28
N LEU A 163 6.84 -6.28 -8.18
CA LEU A 163 6.21 -5.17 -7.47
C LEU A 163 6.11 -3.92 -8.36
N SER A 164 7.21 -3.51 -9.00
CA SER A 164 7.23 -2.33 -9.88
C SER A 164 6.31 -2.50 -11.09
N THR A 165 6.28 -3.69 -11.70
CA THR A 165 5.35 -4.00 -12.80
C THR A 165 3.90 -3.91 -12.33
N LEU A 166 3.58 -4.52 -11.18
CA LEU A 166 2.23 -4.50 -10.64
C LEU A 166 1.78 -3.07 -10.31
N ALA A 167 2.66 -2.24 -9.73
CA ALA A 167 2.38 -0.85 -9.42
C ALA A 167 2.01 -0.06 -10.69
N ASN A 168 2.85 -0.13 -11.72
CA ASN A 168 2.65 0.60 -12.96
C ASN A 168 1.37 0.16 -13.70
N ASP A 169 1.09 -1.14 -13.77
CA ASP A 169 -0.15 -1.63 -14.40
C ASP A 169 -1.39 -1.22 -13.61
N ILE A 170 -1.35 -1.26 -12.27
CA ILE A 170 -2.49 -0.82 -11.45
C ILE A 170 -2.74 0.67 -11.64
N ILE A 171 -1.71 1.51 -11.60
CA ILE A 171 -1.83 2.97 -11.84
C ILE A 171 -2.45 3.24 -13.21
N LYS A 172 -1.93 2.57 -14.25
CA LYS A 172 -2.39 2.74 -15.63
C LYS A 172 -3.87 2.38 -15.82
N TYR A 173 -4.32 1.28 -15.23
CA TYR A 173 -5.67 0.74 -15.46
C TYR A 173 -6.69 1.10 -14.37
N ASN A 174 -6.24 1.68 -13.25
CA ASN A 174 -7.08 2.07 -12.11
C ASN A 174 -6.59 3.43 -11.55
N PRO A 175 -6.70 4.52 -12.32
CA PRO A 175 -6.19 5.84 -11.92
C PRO A 175 -6.90 6.43 -10.70
N GLU A 176 -7.99 5.80 -10.23
CA GLU A 176 -8.68 6.16 -8.99
C GLU A 176 -8.06 5.56 -7.72
N ILE A 177 -7.13 4.61 -7.85
CA ILE A 177 -6.43 3.98 -6.71
C ILE A 177 -5.15 4.76 -6.44
N ASP A 178 -5.01 5.29 -5.22
CA ASP A 178 -3.75 5.90 -4.79
C ASP A 178 -2.77 4.77 -4.44
N VAL A 179 -1.66 4.67 -5.20
CA VAL A 179 -0.66 3.60 -5.05
C VAL A 179 0.54 4.09 -4.23
N TRP A 180 0.77 3.44 -3.10
CA TRP A 180 1.88 3.71 -2.19
C TRP A 180 2.83 2.52 -2.15
N ILE A 181 4.13 2.79 -2.12
CA ILE A 181 5.16 1.78 -1.98
C ILE A 181 5.88 2.00 -0.65
N LEU A 182 5.93 0.97 0.19
CA LEU A 182 6.58 0.99 1.50
C LEU A 182 7.79 0.02 1.50
N LEU A 183 8.99 0.58 1.55
CA LEU A 183 10.24 -0.16 1.52
C LEU A 183 10.88 -0.16 2.91
N ILE A 184 11.11 -1.34 3.47
CA ILE A 184 11.63 -1.52 4.83
C ILE A 184 12.88 -2.37 4.80
N ASP A 185 13.97 -1.83 5.36
CA ASP A 185 15.27 -2.50 5.51
C ASP A 185 15.80 -3.00 4.14
N GLU A 186 15.56 -2.20 3.10
CA GLU A 186 16.03 -2.44 1.75
C GLU A 186 17.21 -1.53 1.40
N ARG A 187 17.91 -1.85 0.33
CA ARG A 187 19.12 -1.12 -0.07
C ARG A 187 18.79 0.24 -0.70
N PRO A 188 19.59 1.30 -0.44
CA PRO A 188 19.35 2.63 -1.01
C PRO A 188 19.27 2.65 -2.55
N GLU A 189 20.05 1.81 -3.23
CA GLU A 189 20.00 1.69 -4.70
C GLU A 189 18.67 1.07 -5.19
N GLU A 190 18.10 0.11 -4.44
CA GLU A 190 16.79 -0.49 -4.77
C GLU A 190 15.65 0.50 -4.51
N VAL A 191 15.76 1.33 -3.46
CA VAL A 191 14.83 2.43 -3.20
C VAL A 191 14.86 3.46 -4.32
N THR A 192 16.05 3.79 -4.82
CA THR A 192 16.22 4.75 -5.92
C THR A 192 15.63 4.19 -7.22
N ASP A 193 15.91 2.93 -7.54
CA ASP A 193 15.35 2.26 -8.73
C ASP A 193 13.82 2.27 -8.73
N ILE A 194 13.18 1.98 -7.60
CA ILE A 194 11.71 2.04 -7.49
C ILE A 194 11.17 3.45 -7.73
N LYS A 195 11.81 4.49 -7.15
CA LYS A 195 11.39 5.89 -7.34
C LYS A 195 11.50 6.33 -8.80
N GLU A 196 12.49 5.83 -9.53
CA GLU A 196 12.68 6.14 -10.94
C GLU A 196 11.70 5.38 -11.85
N ASN A 197 11.38 4.13 -11.49
CA ASN A 197 10.53 3.23 -12.27
C ASN A 197 9.02 3.38 -12.03
N VAL A 198 8.59 3.88 -10.86
CA VAL A 198 7.17 4.01 -10.49
C VAL A 198 6.87 5.46 -10.06
N LYS A 199 7.02 6.39 -11.01
CA LYS A 199 6.99 7.85 -10.74
C LYS A 199 5.67 8.37 -10.19
N GLU A 200 4.57 7.71 -10.53
CA GLU A 200 3.22 8.09 -10.11
C GLU A 200 2.84 7.52 -8.73
N ALA A 201 3.65 6.60 -8.17
CA ALA A 201 3.45 6.07 -6.83
C ALA A 201 4.13 6.93 -5.77
N GLU A 202 3.52 7.00 -4.59
CA GLU A 202 4.12 7.65 -3.43
C GLU A 202 5.04 6.65 -2.71
N VAL A 203 6.35 6.94 -2.66
CA VAL A 203 7.36 6.01 -2.11
C VAL A 203 7.80 6.43 -0.72
N TYR A 204 7.48 5.58 0.26
CA TYR A 204 7.93 5.64 1.64
C TYR A 204 9.02 4.59 1.85
N ALA A 205 10.15 4.99 2.42
CA ALA A 205 11.27 4.06 2.61
C ALA A 205 11.96 4.30 3.95
N ALA A 206 12.38 3.21 4.57
CA ALA A 206 13.38 3.21 5.62
C ALA A 206 14.46 2.17 5.26
N THR A 207 15.69 2.62 5.02
CA THR A 207 16.77 1.79 4.47
C THR A 207 17.51 1.01 5.55
N PHE A 208 18.25 -0.04 5.17
CA PHE A 208 18.90 -0.95 6.15
C PHE A 208 19.93 -0.29 7.08
N ASP A 209 20.43 0.89 6.71
CA ASP A 209 21.38 1.68 7.49
C ASP A 209 20.71 2.50 8.60
N GLU A 210 19.39 2.57 8.61
CA GLU A 210 18.63 3.25 9.65
C GLU A 210 18.39 2.37 10.89
N ASN A 211 18.06 3.01 12.01
CA ASN A 211 17.72 2.27 13.22
C ASN A 211 16.39 1.51 13.02
N PRO A 212 16.25 0.27 13.51
CA PRO A 212 14.99 -0.48 13.41
C PRO A 212 13.75 0.23 13.96
N ASN A 213 13.91 1.20 14.89
CA ASN A 213 12.80 2.05 15.35
C ASN A 213 12.27 2.99 14.26
N VAL A 214 13.12 3.42 13.32
CA VAL A 214 12.69 4.20 12.14
C VAL A 214 11.80 3.35 11.25
N HIS A 215 12.15 2.07 11.06
CA HIS A 215 11.36 1.15 10.24
C HIS A 215 9.94 0.99 10.79
N THR A 216 9.81 0.80 12.11
CA THR A 216 8.50 0.68 12.77
C THR A 216 7.74 2.00 12.73
N GLN A 217 8.40 3.13 12.98
CA GLN A 217 7.79 4.46 12.93
C GLN A 217 7.26 4.81 11.52
N VAL A 218 8.06 4.63 10.47
CA VAL A 218 7.64 4.91 9.09
C VAL A 218 6.44 4.03 8.71
N THR A 219 6.46 2.75 9.08
CA THR A 219 5.36 1.83 8.82
C THR A 219 4.06 2.26 9.50
N GLU A 220 4.12 2.63 10.78
CA GLU A 220 2.93 3.04 11.53
C GLU A 220 2.36 4.37 11.00
N ASN A 221 3.21 5.32 10.64
CA ASN A 221 2.77 6.58 10.03
C ASN A 221 2.08 6.33 8.69
N VAL A 222 2.67 5.51 7.80
CA VAL A 222 2.06 5.15 6.51
C VAL A 222 0.73 4.44 6.70
N LEU A 223 0.63 3.55 7.69
CA LEU A 223 -0.63 2.87 7.99
C LEU A 223 -1.71 3.85 8.47
N GLU A 224 -1.38 4.77 9.38
CA GLU A 224 -2.34 5.77 9.85
C GLU A 224 -2.77 6.72 8.72
N MET A 225 -1.83 7.19 7.89
CA MET A 225 -2.15 7.95 6.69
C MET A 225 -3.15 7.22 5.79
N ALA A 226 -2.92 5.93 5.52
CA ALA A 226 -3.79 5.14 4.65
C ALA A 226 -5.20 5.01 5.24
N LYS A 227 -5.29 4.78 6.57
CA LYS A 227 -6.58 4.74 7.28
C LYS A 227 -7.33 6.07 7.16
N ARG A 228 -6.64 7.21 7.30
CA ARG A 228 -7.26 8.54 7.16
C ARG A 228 -7.86 8.76 5.77
N GLU A 229 -7.19 8.27 4.72
CA GLU A 229 -7.71 8.37 3.35
C GLU A 229 -8.88 7.40 3.09
N VAL A 230 -8.83 6.18 3.63
CA VAL A 230 -9.94 5.21 3.50
C VAL A 230 -11.20 5.66 4.25
N GLU A 231 -11.05 6.30 5.41
CA GLU A 231 -12.18 6.93 6.13
C GLU A 231 -12.89 8.01 5.29
N ARG A 232 -12.22 8.55 4.26
CA ARG A 232 -12.76 9.53 3.32
C ARG A 232 -13.34 8.88 2.05
N GLY A 233 -13.38 7.56 2.00
CA GLY A 233 -13.93 6.81 0.88
C GLY A 233 -12.95 6.55 -0.27
N LYS A 234 -11.64 6.75 -0.06
CA LYS A 234 -10.62 6.47 -1.08
C LYS A 234 -10.20 5.00 -1.10
N ASP A 235 -9.75 4.56 -2.28
CA ASP A 235 -9.09 3.27 -2.48
C ASP A 235 -7.57 3.46 -2.42
N ILE A 236 -6.94 2.88 -1.40
CA ILE A 236 -5.49 2.91 -1.21
C ILE A 236 -4.90 1.52 -1.45
N LEU A 237 -3.82 1.45 -2.23
CA LEU A 237 -3.00 0.25 -2.38
C LEU A 237 -1.62 0.50 -1.77
N ILE A 238 -1.21 -0.33 -0.81
CA ILE A 238 0.16 -0.35 -0.31
C ILE A 238 0.87 -1.61 -0.82
N LEU A 239 1.95 -1.38 -1.57
CA LEU A 239 2.90 -2.40 -1.98
C LEU A 239 4.09 -2.36 -1.02
N MET A 240 4.30 -3.43 -0.26
CA MET A 240 5.30 -3.46 0.81
C MET A 240 6.44 -4.44 0.52
N ASP A 241 7.69 -3.99 0.70
CA ASP A 241 8.89 -4.81 0.62
C ASP A 241 9.82 -4.56 1.83
N SER A 242 9.82 -5.37 2.89
CA SER A 242 9.06 -6.61 3.08
C SER A 242 8.45 -6.75 4.47
N LEU A 243 7.38 -7.55 4.56
CA LEU A 243 6.73 -7.87 5.83
C LEU A 243 7.65 -8.68 6.76
N THR A 244 8.49 -9.54 6.19
CA THR A 244 9.49 -10.32 6.95
C THR A 244 10.50 -9.40 7.64
N ARG A 245 11.01 -8.39 6.93
CA ARG A 245 11.96 -7.44 7.49
C ARG A 245 11.32 -6.54 8.56
N LEU A 246 10.08 -6.11 8.35
CA LEU A 246 9.34 -5.39 9.37
C LEU A 246 9.17 -6.21 10.66
N ALA A 247 8.84 -7.51 10.54
CA ALA A 247 8.72 -8.38 11.70
C ALA A 247 10.04 -8.54 12.46
N ARG A 248 11.17 -8.60 11.76
CA ARG A 248 12.51 -8.58 12.38
C ARG A 248 12.77 -7.26 13.12
N SER A 249 12.42 -6.11 12.53
CA SER A 249 12.56 -4.80 13.17
C SER A 249 11.71 -4.70 14.43
N TYR A 250 10.47 -5.19 14.42
CA TYR A 250 9.66 -5.28 15.64
C TYR A 250 10.32 -6.19 16.68
N ASN A 251 10.83 -7.35 16.29
CA ASN A 251 11.48 -8.28 17.23
C ASN A 251 12.72 -7.69 17.92
N ILE A 252 13.40 -6.72 17.27
CA ILE A 252 14.56 -6.03 17.85
C ILE A 252 14.12 -4.86 18.76
N THR A 253 13.05 -4.15 18.40
CA THR A 253 12.67 -2.88 19.03
C THR A 253 11.76 -3.06 20.24
N ILE A 254 10.93 -4.10 20.27
CA ILE A 254 9.99 -4.29 21.38
C ILE A 254 10.71 -4.72 22.66
N PRO A 255 10.25 -4.28 23.84
CA PRO A 255 10.70 -4.84 25.10
C PRO A 255 10.44 -6.34 25.16
N SER A 256 11.45 -7.11 25.59
CA SER A 256 11.32 -8.56 25.73
C SER A 256 10.21 -8.93 26.71
N SER A 257 9.34 -9.84 26.30
CA SER A 257 8.31 -10.46 27.15
C SER A 257 8.86 -11.56 28.07
N GLY A 258 10.14 -11.95 27.88
CA GLY A 258 10.75 -13.11 28.53
C GLY A 258 10.31 -14.46 27.95
N LYS A 259 9.45 -14.47 26.92
CA LYS A 259 9.00 -15.68 26.23
C LYS A 259 9.47 -15.66 24.77
N LEU A 260 10.04 -16.76 24.31
CA LEU A 260 10.47 -16.93 22.92
C LEU A 260 9.75 -18.14 22.31
N ILE A 261 9.29 -17.99 21.08
CA ILE A 261 8.85 -19.10 20.23
C ILE A 261 10.00 -19.58 19.35
N SER A 262 9.75 -20.62 18.54
CA SER A 262 10.70 -21.12 17.57
C SER A 262 11.25 -20.00 16.69
N GLY A 263 12.54 -20.06 16.37
CA GLY A 263 13.21 -19.02 15.59
C GLY A 263 13.67 -17.81 16.41
N GLY A 264 13.53 -17.82 17.74
CA GLY A 264 14.02 -16.73 18.61
C GLY A 264 13.14 -15.47 18.54
N ILE A 265 11.86 -15.65 18.22
CA ILE A 265 10.90 -14.56 18.06
C ILE A 265 10.15 -14.37 19.38
N ASP A 266 10.00 -13.13 19.80
CA ASP A 266 9.04 -12.77 20.83
C ASP A 266 7.63 -12.73 20.21
N PRO A 267 6.63 -13.45 20.76
CA PRO A 267 5.27 -13.44 20.22
C PRO A 267 4.66 -12.05 20.04
N ASN A 268 5.02 -11.09 20.91
CA ASN A 268 4.53 -9.71 20.81
C ASN A 268 5.09 -8.99 19.58
N ALA A 269 6.23 -9.42 19.04
CA ALA A 269 6.84 -8.82 17.86
C ALA A 269 5.99 -9.04 16.60
N LEU A 270 5.22 -10.13 16.57
CA LEU A 270 4.35 -10.48 15.45
C LEU A 270 3.02 -9.72 15.46
N TYR A 271 2.64 -9.12 16.60
CA TYR A 271 1.37 -8.41 16.73
C TYR A 271 1.25 -7.25 15.73
N TYR A 272 2.27 -6.39 15.67
CA TYR A 272 2.22 -5.17 14.83
C TYR A 272 2.26 -5.47 13.32
N PRO A 273 3.13 -6.35 12.81
CA PRO A 273 3.06 -6.78 11.40
C PRO A 273 1.74 -7.46 11.04
N LYS A 274 1.17 -8.30 11.92
CA LYS A 274 -0.16 -8.90 11.71
C LYS A 274 -1.25 -7.84 11.67
N ARG A 275 -1.17 -6.83 12.54
CA ARG A 275 -2.09 -5.68 12.55
C ARG A 275 -1.96 -4.87 11.26
N PHE A 276 -0.74 -4.64 10.78
CA PHE A 276 -0.51 -3.95 9.52
C PHE A 276 -1.16 -4.68 8.35
N LEU A 277 -0.82 -5.97 8.13
CA LEU A 277 -1.43 -6.76 7.06
C LEU A 277 -2.95 -6.94 7.25
N GLY A 278 -3.40 -7.11 8.50
CA GLY A 278 -4.81 -7.25 8.88
C GLY A 278 -5.63 -5.96 8.78
N ALA A 279 -4.98 -4.80 8.64
CA ALA A 279 -5.67 -3.55 8.36
C ALA A 279 -6.30 -3.58 6.96
N ALA A 280 -5.69 -4.26 5.99
CA ALA A 280 -6.25 -4.36 4.65
C ALA A 280 -7.61 -5.06 4.64
N ARG A 281 -8.59 -4.34 4.07
CA ARG A 281 -10.01 -4.71 4.04
C ARG A 281 -10.75 -3.83 3.03
N ASN A 282 -11.80 -4.39 2.45
CA ASN A 282 -12.80 -3.63 1.73
C ASN A 282 -13.77 -3.02 2.75
N ILE A 283 -14.25 -1.80 2.52
CA ILE A 283 -15.24 -1.15 3.40
C ILE A 283 -16.59 -1.09 2.70
N LYS A 284 -17.62 -1.59 3.37
CA LYS A 284 -18.99 -1.52 2.85
C LYS A 284 -19.43 -0.06 2.69
N ASN A 285 -19.82 0.32 1.47
CA ASN A 285 -20.21 1.70 1.11
C ASN A 285 -19.12 2.75 1.35
N GLY A 286 -17.85 2.35 1.32
CA GLY A 286 -16.71 3.24 1.52
C GLY A 286 -15.59 2.96 0.52
N GLY A 287 -14.38 3.34 0.92
CA GLY A 287 -13.14 3.05 0.19
C GLY A 287 -12.61 1.66 0.50
N SER A 288 -11.32 1.43 0.23
CA SER A 288 -10.68 0.16 0.54
C SER A 288 -9.20 0.35 0.85
N LEU A 289 -8.68 -0.48 1.77
CA LEU A 289 -7.24 -0.59 2.01
C LEU A 289 -6.77 -1.93 1.46
N THR A 290 -6.01 -1.90 0.37
CA THR A 290 -5.36 -3.08 -0.21
C THR A 290 -3.91 -3.10 0.24
N ILE A 291 -3.41 -4.23 0.75
CA ILE A 291 -2.00 -4.40 1.10
C ILE A 291 -1.50 -5.66 0.41
N ILE A 292 -0.44 -5.52 -0.38
CA ILE A 292 0.29 -6.64 -0.96
C ILE A 292 1.73 -6.53 -0.46
N ALA A 293 2.13 -7.48 0.37
CA ALA A 293 3.44 -7.46 1.00
C ALA A 293 4.29 -8.65 0.57
N THR A 294 5.59 -8.44 0.42
CA THR A 294 6.52 -9.56 0.18
C THR A 294 6.82 -10.28 1.50
N ALA A 295 6.92 -11.61 1.42
CA ALA A 295 7.37 -12.47 2.50
C ALA A 295 8.52 -13.34 1.99
N LEU A 296 9.65 -13.31 2.69
CA LEU A 296 10.84 -14.06 2.32
C LEU A 296 10.72 -15.51 2.80
N ILE A 297 11.05 -16.46 1.92
CA ILE A 297 11.17 -17.89 2.23
C ILE A 297 12.53 -18.41 1.77
N GLU A 298 12.90 -19.62 2.21
CA GLU A 298 14.14 -20.29 1.81
C GLU A 298 15.41 -19.44 2.03
N THR A 299 15.42 -18.61 3.07
CA THR A 299 16.56 -17.75 3.45
C THR A 299 17.61 -18.50 4.25
N GLY A 300 17.29 -19.71 4.72
CA GLY A 300 18.08 -20.46 5.69
C GLY A 300 17.87 -20.03 7.15
N SER A 301 16.99 -19.04 7.40
CA SER A 301 16.65 -18.58 8.74
C SER A 301 15.35 -19.22 9.22
N LYS A 302 15.43 -20.01 10.31
CA LYS A 302 14.24 -20.53 11.00
C LYS A 302 13.28 -19.43 11.47
N MET A 303 13.82 -18.24 11.74
CA MET A 303 13.01 -17.07 12.11
C MET A 303 12.07 -16.69 10.96
N ASP A 304 12.57 -16.65 9.73
CA ASP A 304 11.77 -16.25 8.57
C ASP A 304 10.71 -17.29 8.24
N ASP A 305 11.04 -18.59 8.38
CA ASP A 305 10.07 -19.67 8.19
C ASP A 305 8.89 -19.53 9.17
N VAL A 306 9.17 -19.26 10.44
CA VAL A 306 8.13 -19.04 11.47
C VAL A 306 7.33 -17.78 11.18
N ILE A 307 8.00 -16.67 10.82
CA ILE A 307 7.34 -15.42 10.42
C ILE A 307 6.37 -15.66 9.26
N PHE A 308 6.81 -16.38 8.23
CA PHE A 308 5.99 -16.69 7.06
C PHE A 308 4.74 -17.49 7.44
N GLU A 309 4.89 -18.58 8.20
CA GLU A 309 3.75 -19.40 8.63
C GLU A 309 2.71 -18.61 9.43
N GLU A 310 3.17 -17.68 10.28
CA GLU A 310 2.29 -16.80 11.07
C GLU A 310 1.52 -15.79 10.21
N PHE A 311 2.06 -15.35 9.07
CA PHE A 311 1.39 -14.42 8.15
C PHE A 311 0.51 -15.12 7.11
N LYS A 312 0.82 -16.36 6.75
CA LYS A 312 0.02 -17.18 5.83
C LYS A 312 -1.45 -17.30 6.28
N GLY A 313 -1.68 -17.39 7.59
CA GLY A 313 -3.03 -17.39 8.16
C GLY A 313 -3.78 -16.05 8.05
N THR A 314 -3.05 -14.94 7.93
CA THR A 314 -3.58 -13.56 7.94
C THR A 314 -3.98 -13.11 6.52
N GLY A 315 -3.22 -13.52 5.51
CA GLY A 315 -3.47 -13.24 4.11
C GLY A 315 -4.69 -13.98 3.54
N ASN A 316 -5.24 -13.46 2.44
CA ASN A 316 -6.30 -14.09 1.66
C ASN A 316 -5.96 -14.20 0.16
N MET A 317 -4.76 -13.78 -0.25
CA MET A 317 -4.18 -14.01 -1.57
C MET A 317 -2.69 -14.34 -1.41
N GLU A 318 -2.22 -15.30 -2.19
CA GLU A 318 -0.82 -15.72 -2.23
C GLU A 318 -0.33 -15.79 -3.68
N ILE A 319 0.83 -15.20 -3.93
CA ILE A 319 1.62 -15.35 -5.16
C ILE A 319 2.94 -15.98 -4.73
N ILE A 320 3.20 -17.20 -5.18
CA ILE A 320 4.41 -17.94 -4.82
C ILE A 320 5.42 -17.81 -5.95
N LEU A 321 6.62 -17.33 -5.65
CA LEU A 321 7.74 -17.32 -6.58
C LEU A 321 8.66 -18.53 -6.33
N SER A 322 9.15 -19.12 -7.42
CA SER A 322 9.91 -20.36 -7.41
C SER A 322 11.38 -20.14 -7.73
N ARG A 323 12.25 -20.68 -6.86
CA ARG A 323 13.68 -20.75 -7.09
C ARG A 323 14.02 -21.63 -8.31
N ALA A 324 13.26 -22.70 -8.56
CA ALA A 324 13.52 -23.58 -9.69
C ALA A 324 13.29 -22.87 -11.04
N LEU A 325 12.21 -22.09 -11.14
CA LEU A 325 11.93 -21.27 -12.33
C LEU A 325 12.99 -20.18 -12.52
N GLU A 326 13.40 -19.51 -11.44
CA GLU A 326 14.46 -18.48 -11.46
C GLU A 326 15.80 -19.04 -11.96
N GLN A 327 16.24 -20.19 -11.44
CA GLN A 327 17.50 -20.84 -11.84
C GLN A 327 17.51 -21.24 -13.32
N LEU A 328 16.34 -21.58 -13.87
CA LEU A 328 16.13 -21.86 -15.29
C LEU A 328 15.89 -20.61 -16.15
N ARG A 329 15.94 -19.42 -15.54
CA ARG A 329 15.68 -18.11 -16.17
C ARG A 329 14.30 -18.00 -16.81
N ILE A 330 13.30 -18.62 -16.19
CA ILE A 330 11.90 -18.54 -16.61
C ILE A 330 11.23 -17.44 -15.79
N PHE A 331 10.91 -16.32 -16.46
CA PHE A 331 10.26 -15.18 -15.84
C PHE A 331 8.89 -14.88 -16.48
N PRO A 332 7.88 -14.49 -15.69
CA PRO A 332 7.91 -14.39 -14.22
C PRO A 332 8.01 -15.76 -13.56
N ALA A 333 8.83 -15.86 -12.51
CA ALA A 333 9.13 -17.10 -11.81
C ALA A 333 8.00 -17.51 -10.85
N MET A 334 6.75 -17.50 -11.32
CA MET A 334 5.56 -17.69 -10.50
C MET A 334 5.08 -19.14 -10.54
N ASP A 335 4.98 -19.79 -9.38
CA ASP A 335 4.34 -21.09 -9.24
C ASP A 335 2.82 -20.91 -9.27
N VAL A 336 2.25 -21.14 -10.45
CA VAL A 336 0.82 -20.95 -10.72
C VAL A 336 -0.08 -21.97 -10.03
N LEU A 337 0.48 -23.09 -9.57
CA LEU A 337 -0.28 -24.15 -8.91
C LEU A 337 -0.45 -23.85 -7.42
N LYS A 338 0.60 -23.31 -6.79
CA LYS A 338 0.58 -22.92 -5.38
C LYS A 338 0.01 -21.53 -5.14
N SER A 339 -0.04 -20.69 -6.16
CA SER A 339 -0.63 -19.35 -6.08
C SER A 339 -2.16 -19.41 -6.13
N GLY A 340 -2.85 -18.49 -5.44
CA GLY A 340 -4.30 -18.35 -5.53
C GLY A 340 -4.89 -17.24 -4.67
N THR A 341 -6.19 -17.01 -4.85
CA THR A 341 -6.96 -16.05 -4.04
C THR A 341 -8.18 -16.73 -3.42
N ARG A 342 -8.39 -16.51 -2.12
CA ARG A 342 -9.58 -17.02 -1.43
C ARG A 342 -10.80 -16.23 -1.89
N ARG A 343 -11.94 -16.92 -2.08
CA ARG A 343 -13.22 -16.32 -2.50
C ARG A 343 -13.14 -15.61 -3.86
N GLU A 344 -12.34 -16.12 -4.80
CA GLU A 344 -12.16 -15.54 -6.13
C GLU A 344 -13.48 -15.46 -6.95
N GLU A 345 -14.49 -16.24 -6.59
CA GLU A 345 -15.84 -16.16 -7.17
C GLU A 345 -16.58 -14.85 -6.87
N LEU A 346 -16.09 -14.05 -5.92
CA LEU A 346 -16.59 -12.69 -5.68
C LEU A 346 -15.97 -11.67 -6.64
N LEU A 347 -14.84 -12.00 -7.26
CA LEU A 347 -14.06 -11.10 -8.13
C LEU A 347 -14.24 -11.41 -9.61
N ILE A 348 -14.53 -12.67 -9.93
CA ILE A 348 -14.60 -13.17 -11.30
C ILE A 348 -15.98 -13.77 -11.56
N SER A 349 -16.61 -13.38 -12.67
CA SER A 349 -17.87 -13.96 -13.12
C SER A 349 -17.76 -15.48 -13.29
N ARG A 350 -18.81 -16.22 -12.94
CA ARG A 350 -18.84 -17.69 -12.99
C ARG A 350 -18.37 -18.28 -14.32
N ASP A 351 -18.80 -17.73 -15.47
CA ASP A 351 -18.39 -18.23 -16.80
C ASP A 351 -16.87 -18.15 -17.00
N LYS A 352 -16.28 -16.99 -16.71
CA LYS A 352 -14.83 -16.78 -16.79
C LYS A 352 -14.09 -17.67 -15.79
N LEU A 353 -14.62 -17.83 -14.58
CA LEU A 353 -13.99 -18.64 -13.54
C LEU A 353 -13.94 -20.14 -13.91
N GLU A 354 -15.02 -20.68 -14.49
CA GLU A 354 -15.05 -22.07 -14.97
C GLU A 354 -13.97 -22.35 -16.04
N LYS A 355 -13.74 -21.38 -16.94
CA LYS A 355 -12.66 -21.42 -17.93
C LYS A 355 -11.27 -21.37 -17.28
N ILE A 356 -11.06 -20.47 -16.32
CA ILE A 356 -9.80 -20.38 -15.55
C ILE A 356 -9.51 -21.68 -14.80
N TRP A 357 -10.52 -22.29 -14.17
CA TRP A 357 -10.35 -23.57 -13.48
C TRP A 357 -10.02 -24.71 -14.44
N ARG A 358 -10.55 -24.68 -15.66
CA ARG A 358 -10.18 -25.64 -16.70
C ARG A 358 -8.72 -25.48 -17.10
N LEU A 359 -8.26 -24.25 -17.36
CA LEU A 359 -6.85 -23.96 -17.61
C LEU A 359 -5.96 -24.45 -16.46
N ARG A 360 -6.30 -24.13 -15.21
CA ARG A 360 -5.57 -24.61 -14.02
C ARG A 360 -5.50 -26.14 -13.96
N ARG A 361 -6.59 -26.86 -14.28
CA ARG A 361 -6.59 -28.34 -14.32
C ARG A 361 -5.67 -28.88 -15.42
N GLU A 362 -5.61 -28.25 -16.58
CA GLU A 362 -4.71 -28.64 -17.67
C GLU A 362 -3.25 -28.39 -17.30
N LEU A 363 -2.94 -27.24 -16.68
CA LEU A 363 -1.59 -26.92 -16.18
C LEU A 363 -1.14 -27.87 -15.05
N ASN A 364 -2.06 -28.30 -14.18
CA ASN A 364 -1.79 -29.25 -13.11
C ASN A 364 -1.37 -30.66 -13.59
N GLN A 365 -1.60 -30.99 -14.87
CA GLN A 365 -1.15 -32.26 -15.45
C GLN A 365 0.32 -32.21 -15.90
N MET A 366 0.92 -31.03 -15.90
CA MET A 366 2.31 -30.78 -16.30
C MET A 366 3.19 -30.62 -15.06
N SER A 367 4.51 -30.74 -15.23
CA SER A 367 5.44 -30.28 -14.19
C SER A 367 5.37 -28.76 -14.02
N GLU A 368 5.80 -28.24 -12.87
CA GLU A 368 5.83 -26.79 -12.59
C GLU A 368 6.47 -25.98 -13.73
N VAL A 369 7.66 -26.43 -14.18
CA VAL A 369 8.44 -25.78 -15.23
C VAL A 369 7.70 -25.80 -16.57
N GLU A 370 7.12 -26.93 -16.95
CA GLU A 370 6.39 -27.08 -18.21
C GLU A 370 5.08 -26.28 -18.20
N GLY A 371 4.32 -26.35 -17.10
CA GLY A 371 3.07 -25.62 -16.92
C GLY A 371 3.27 -24.11 -17.02
N VAL A 372 4.28 -23.57 -16.34
CA VAL A 372 4.58 -22.13 -16.41
C VAL A 372 5.04 -21.72 -17.80
N LYS A 373 5.93 -22.49 -18.45
CA LYS A 373 6.33 -22.22 -19.85
C LYS A 373 5.12 -22.22 -20.79
N ARG A 374 4.25 -23.22 -20.68
CA ARG A 374 3.05 -23.34 -21.49
C ARG A 374 2.11 -22.15 -21.27
N LEU A 375 1.90 -21.74 -20.02
CA LEU A 375 1.07 -20.56 -19.72
C LEU A 375 1.68 -19.28 -20.30
N ILE A 376 2.99 -19.09 -20.17
CA ILE A 376 3.69 -17.94 -20.76
C ILE A 376 3.53 -17.91 -22.28
N GLU A 377 3.71 -19.04 -22.95
CA GLU A 377 3.52 -19.16 -24.40
C GLU A 377 2.08 -18.83 -24.81
N LEU A 378 1.09 -19.36 -24.08
CA LEU A 378 -0.31 -19.05 -24.31
C LEU A 378 -0.55 -17.55 -24.17
N ILE A 379 -0.21 -16.94 -23.04
CA ILE A 379 -0.46 -15.52 -22.79
C ILE A 379 0.21 -14.62 -23.85
N LYS A 380 1.44 -14.95 -24.27
CA LYS A 380 2.15 -14.22 -25.34
C LYS A 380 1.47 -14.34 -26.72
N SER A 381 0.70 -15.40 -26.95
CA SER A 381 0.03 -15.64 -28.23
C SER A 381 -1.27 -14.86 -28.39
N TYR A 382 -1.80 -14.26 -27.32
CA TYR A 382 -3.06 -13.51 -27.33
C TYR A 382 -2.87 -12.08 -26.79
N LYS A 383 -3.69 -11.13 -27.25
CA LYS A 383 -3.60 -9.73 -26.83
C LYS A 383 -4.17 -9.49 -25.42
N SER A 384 -5.14 -10.30 -25.01
CA SER A 384 -5.76 -10.21 -23.69
C SER A 384 -6.08 -11.57 -23.09
N ASN A 385 -6.36 -11.59 -21.79
CA ASN A 385 -6.77 -12.81 -21.09
C ASN A 385 -8.18 -13.26 -21.50
N GLU A 386 -9.03 -12.31 -21.88
CA GLU A 386 -10.36 -12.57 -22.43
C GLU A 386 -10.25 -13.34 -23.75
N GLU A 387 -9.46 -12.85 -24.69
CA GLU A 387 -9.23 -13.49 -25.99
C GLU A 387 -8.65 -14.90 -25.82
N LEU A 388 -7.68 -15.06 -24.92
CA LEU A 388 -7.10 -16.37 -24.58
C LEU A 388 -8.16 -17.35 -24.07
N LEU A 389 -9.00 -16.94 -23.11
CA LEU A 389 -9.99 -17.83 -22.52
C LEU A 389 -11.15 -18.14 -23.48
N GLU A 390 -11.50 -17.21 -24.35
CA GLU A 390 -12.50 -17.40 -25.40
C GLU A 390 -11.99 -18.33 -26.50
N ASP A 391 -10.77 -18.19 -26.97
CA ASP A 391 -10.23 -19.07 -28.01
C ASP A 391 -10.04 -20.51 -27.51
N LEU A 392 -9.49 -20.68 -26.30
CA LEU A 392 -9.27 -22.01 -25.72
C LEU A 392 -10.56 -22.73 -25.33
N TYR A 393 -11.55 -21.98 -24.83
CA TYR A 393 -12.72 -22.56 -24.16
C TYR A 393 -14.04 -21.91 -24.55
N SER A 394 -14.13 -21.29 -25.73
CA SER A 394 -15.42 -20.97 -26.33
C SER A 394 -16.28 -22.23 -26.25
N LYS A 395 -17.56 -22.04 -25.91
CA LYS A 395 -18.52 -23.13 -26.04
C LYS A 395 -18.36 -23.61 -27.46
N SER A 396 -17.88 -24.84 -27.64
CA SER A 396 -18.33 -25.65 -28.75
C SER A 396 -19.84 -25.60 -28.65
N SER A 397 -20.44 -24.71 -29.43
CA SER A 397 -21.84 -24.77 -29.76
C SER A 397 -22.04 -26.22 -30.20
N SER A 398 -22.72 -26.94 -29.33
CA SER A 398 -23.04 -28.34 -29.43
C SER A 398 -23.56 -28.66 -30.83
N LYS A 399 -22.89 -29.62 -31.47
CA LYS A 399 -23.38 -30.54 -32.51
C LYS A 399 -24.12 -29.97 -33.72
#